data_AF-A0AA97DFE7-F1
#
_entry.id   AF-A0AA97DFE7-F1
#
_cell.length_a   1.000
_cell.length_b   1.000
_cell.length_c   1.000
_cell.angle_alpha   90.00
_cell.angle_beta   90.00
_cell.angle_gamma   90.00
#
_symmetry.space_group_name_H-M   'P 1'
#
loop_
_entity.id
_entity.type
_entity.pdbx_description
1 polymer ?
#
loop_
_entity_poly.entity_id
_entity_poly.type
_entity_poly.pdbx_seq_one_letter_code
_entity_poly.pdbx_strand_id
1 'polypeptide(L)'
;MKARYTTLALLAIMLALWSFTATGSSNCLNNKERVAGCTYEAQPQSSGSTTSPSGSTGTPLELPRIPWEGGPDFWKKFAVAEAAGWSDPAFFPIMLWYGSPGNDEQLAFDKALGINTYVHGNPDSPSAGIQSHGMYTLFAPKDAPAGWANQVGTLLDDEVDGRYGTAEGLAHMEKLAAQYDPAVTGRFTYANWTSGIVSYDVAMTVSVNYYNTATVNSVDQYFYAVPQCDWPASQLRWRTPSGHNPIDQTNCRTASSYGKIMSLQQEINQARNIQGPLWALPAVISTGGSTGGYKQIGPEQVRAQVWSSIIHEARGIVWFSQSPDQQDVNDCISGDAFQDARVHATPCLKDQVAAAGEVNAEVRMLAPVLNTQSYVWDFGPGTDTMLKVKDQSAYIFAMTDDGGVGERTFTLPSGLAGSVVEVLNENRTLPVKNGTFSDRFDNEFTHHIYRIGL
;
A
#
# COMPACT_ATOMS: atom_id res chain seq x y z
N MET A 1 14.50 44.10 0.85
CA MET A 1 14.00 45.39 1.39
C MET A 1 13.07 45.08 2.56
N LYS A 2 13.38 45.64 3.74
CA LYS A 2 12.66 45.44 5.01
C LYS A 2 11.79 46.67 5.31
N ALA A 3 10.54 46.46 5.73
CA ALA A 3 9.73 47.37 6.55
C ALA A 3 8.57 46.50 7.09
N ARG A 4 8.46 46.11 8.37
CA ARG A 4 8.18 46.88 9.61
C ARG A 4 7.06 47.92 9.47
N TYR A 5 5.85 47.53 9.87
CA TYR A 5 4.94 48.39 10.64
C TYR A 5 4.28 47.57 11.75
N THR A 6 4.31 48.16 12.94
CA THR A 6 3.75 47.69 14.21
C THR A 6 2.64 48.66 14.59
N THR A 7 1.46 48.15 14.99
CA THR A 7 0.54 48.87 15.87
C THR A 7 -0.28 47.88 16.73
N LEU A 8 -0.06 47.93 18.05
CA LEU A 8 -0.97 47.53 19.14
C LEU A 8 -2.22 48.46 19.11
N ALA A 9 -3.39 48.22 19.70
CA ALA A 9 -4.01 47.20 20.56
C ALA A 9 -5.52 47.54 20.64
N LEU A 10 -6.40 46.59 20.99
CA LEU A 10 -7.36 46.75 22.10
C LEU A 10 -8.24 45.51 22.31
N LEU A 11 -8.33 45.14 23.59
CA LEU A 11 -9.11 44.08 24.22
C LEU A 11 -10.61 44.39 24.19
N ALA A 12 -11.46 43.37 23.99
CA ALA A 12 -12.82 43.35 24.54
C ALA A 12 -13.22 41.92 24.90
N ILE A 13 -13.48 41.73 26.19
CA ILE A 13 -13.95 40.50 26.84
C ILE A 13 -15.49 40.55 26.87
N MET A 14 -16.17 39.46 26.51
CA MET A 14 -17.50 39.15 27.03
C MET A 14 -17.64 37.65 27.31
N LEU A 15 -17.91 37.35 28.59
CA LEU A 15 -18.35 36.06 29.11
C LEU A 15 -19.81 35.80 28.70
N ALA A 16 -20.13 34.54 28.41
CA ALA A 16 -21.48 34.00 28.62
C ALA A 16 -21.37 32.57 29.20
N LEU A 17 -21.91 32.42 30.41
CA LEU A 17 -22.05 31.18 31.17
C LEU A 17 -23.16 30.31 30.59
N TRP A 18 -22.88 29.03 30.31
CA TRP A 18 -23.91 27.98 30.29
C TRP A 18 -23.42 26.78 31.11
N SER A 19 -24.18 26.47 32.15
CA SER A 19 -24.00 25.35 33.07
C SER A 19 -24.76 24.12 32.56
N PHE A 20 -24.10 22.97 32.48
CA PHE A 20 -24.75 21.67 32.50
C PHE A 20 -24.05 20.73 33.48
N THR A 21 -24.83 20.21 34.41
CA THR A 21 -24.49 19.20 35.40
C THR A 21 -24.43 17.81 34.76
N ALA A 22 -23.31 17.09 34.91
CA ALA A 22 -23.21 15.66 34.65
C ALA A 22 -22.89 14.92 35.95
N THR A 23 -23.83 14.13 36.44
CA THR A 23 -23.65 13.16 37.54
C THR A 23 -22.95 11.90 37.02
N GLY A 24 -21.91 11.48 37.71
CA GLY A 24 -20.95 10.46 37.24
C GLY A 24 -21.24 9.01 37.62
N SER A 25 -20.29 8.15 37.23
CA SER A 25 -19.73 6.96 37.92
C SER A 25 -19.00 6.10 36.88
N SER A 26 -17.90 5.37 37.11
CA SER A 26 -16.77 5.44 38.03
C SER A 26 -15.71 4.55 37.38
N ASN A 27 -14.51 5.10 37.16
CA ASN A 27 -13.34 4.42 36.61
C ASN A 27 -12.74 3.40 37.59
N CYS A 28 -12.04 2.39 37.05
CA CYS A 28 -10.73 1.98 37.55
C CYS A 28 -9.86 1.55 36.36
N LEU A 29 -9.04 2.49 35.86
CA LEU A 29 -7.83 2.22 35.09
C LEU A 29 -6.65 2.88 35.79
N ASN A 30 -5.60 2.08 35.95
CA ASN A 30 -4.18 2.41 36.10
C ASN A 30 -3.73 3.35 37.23
N ASN A 31 -3.01 2.77 38.20
CA ASN A 31 -1.69 3.31 38.51
C ASN A 31 -0.73 2.28 39.09
N LYS A 32 0.55 2.44 38.71
CA LYS A 32 1.71 1.73 39.24
C LYS A 32 1.84 2.01 40.73
N GLU A 33 1.64 1.00 41.57
CA GLU A 33 2.33 0.81 42.85
C GLU A 33 2.07 -0.61 43.36
N ARG A 34 3.13 -1.27 43.84
CA ARG A 34 3.09 -2.65 44.35
C ARG A 34 2.17 -2.74 45.57
N VAL A 35 1.06 -3.46 45.46
CA VAL A 35 0.32 -3.99 46.60
C VAL A 35 0.34 -5.50 46.51
N ALA A 36 0.96 -6.11 47.53
CA ALA A 36 0.97 -7.55 47.76
C ALA A 36 -0.45 -8.02 48.13
N GLY A 37 -0.94 -9.09 47.51
CA GLY A 37 -2.20 -9.71 47.97
C GLY A 37 -3.05 -10.51 46.98
N CYS A 38 -2.70 -10.66 45.70
CA CYS A 38 -3.47 -11.48 44.77
C CYS A 38 -2.78 -12.84 44.55
N THR A 39 -3.29 -13.89 45.21
CA THR A 39 -2.91 -15.29 44.97
C THR A 39 -3.65 -15.82 43.74
N TYR A 40 -2.92 -16.20 42.69
CA TYR A 40 -3.44 -17.02 41.60
C TYR A 40 -3.16 -18.50 41.89
N GLU A 41 -4.22 -19.31 42.00
CA GLU A 41 -4.14 -20.77 42.11
C GLU A 41 -3.59 -21.38 40.81
N ALA A 42 -2.52 -22.17 40.93
CA ALA A 42 -1.91 -22.90 39.82
C ALA A 42 -2.65 -24.22 39.59
N GLN A 43 -3.10 -24.46 38.35
CA GLN A 43 -3.59 -25.75 37.89
C GLN A 43 -2.40 -26.63 37.39
N PRO A 44 -2.49 -27.98 37.48
CA PRO A 44 -1.33 -28.87 37.38
C PRO A 44 -0.86 -29.09 35.94
N GLN A 45 0.47 -29.10 35.74
CA GLN A 45 1.11 -29.51 34.48
C GLN A 45 0.98 -31.03 34.27
N SER A 46 0.33 -31.45 33.18
CA SER A 46 0.44 -32.83 32.68
C SER A 46 1.61 -32.94 31.72
N SER A 47 2.56 -33.80 32.04
CA SER A 47 3.63 -34.26 31.15
C SER A 47 3.05 -35.16 30.05
N GLY A 48 2.88 -34.62 28.85
CA GLY A 48 2.49 -35.35 27.64
C GLY A 48 3.60 -35.27 26.59
N SER A 49 4.08 -36.43 26.16
CA SER A 49 5.17 -36.66 25.23
C SER A 49 4.97 -35.94 23.89
N THR A 50 5.99 -35.19 23.45
CA THR A 50 6.04 -34.49 22.17
C THR A 50 6.17 -35.46 21.01
N THR A 51 5.06 -35.82 20.38
CA THR A 51 5.05 -36.29 18.99
C THR A 51 4.96 -35.07 18.08
N SER A 52 6.02 -34.82 17.31
CA SER A 52 6.02 -33.84 16.20
C SER A 52 4.85 -34.10 15.26
N PRO A 53 3.99 -33.11 14.95
CA PRO A 53 3.12 -33.21 13.80
C PRO A 53 4.00 -32.99 12.56
N SER A 54 4.20 -34.06 11.81
CA SER A 54 4.58 -34.00 10.39
C SER A 54 3.58 -33.08 9.68
N GLY A 55 4.08 -32.09 8.95
CA GLY A 55 3.26 -31.12 8.23
C GLY A 55 2.30 -31.80 7.26
N SER A 56 0.99 -31.60 7.46
CA SER A 56 0.00 -31.82 6.42
C SER A 56 -0.12 -30.52 5.61
N THR A 57 0.73 -30.38 4.59
CA THR A 57 0.49 -29.44 3.50
C THR A 57 -0.89 -29.75 2.92
N GLY A 58 -1.82 -28.80 3.00
CA GLY A 58 -3.12 -28.94 2.35
C GLY A 58 -2.96 -29.17 0.88
N THR A 59 -3.78 -30.07 0.35
CA THR A 59 -3.75 -30.42 -1.07
C THR A 59 -3.91 -29.13 -1.87
N PRO A 60 -2.91 -28.72 -2.66
CA PRO A 60 -3.02 -27.55 -3.52
C PRO A 60 -4.19 -27.73 -4.48
N LEU A 61 -4.89 -26.64 -4.81
CA LEU A 61 -5.87 -26.66 -5.91
C LEU A 61 -5.13 -27.03 -7.21
N GLU A 62 -5.70 -27.95 -8.00
CA GLU A 62 -5.16 -28.35 -9.29
C GLU A 62 -5.44 -27.29 -10.37
N LEU A 63 -4.88 -26.10 -10.20
CA LEU A 63 -5.05 -24.94 -11.07
C LEU A 63 -3.69 -24.37 -11.52
N PRO A 64 -3.61 -23.72 -12.69
CA PRO A 64 -2.42 -22.97 -13.08
C PRO A 64 -2.08 -21.88 -12.06
N ARG A 65 -0.82 -21.47 -12.01
CA ARG A 65 -0.33 -20.43 -11.10
C ARG A 65 0.07 -19.17 -11.85
N ILE A 66 -0.19 -18.02 -11.24
CA ILE A 66 0.29 -16.73 -11.74
C ILE A 66 1.83 -16.71 -11.64
N PRO A 67 2.57 -16.18 -12.64
CA PRO A 67 4.02 -15.95 -12.53
C PRO A 67 4.39 -15.24 -11.22
N TRP A 68 5.51 -15.64 -10.61
CA TRP A 68 5.78 -15.32 -9.20
C TRP A 68 7.23 -14.97 -8.95
N GLU A 69 7.47 -13.80 -8.37
CA GLU A 69 8.81 -13.29 -8.07
C GLU A 69 9.54 -14.06 -6.97
N GLY A 70 8.84 -14.93 -6.25
CA GLY A 70 9.37 -15.73 -5.14
C GLY A 70 8.85 -15.31 -3.77
N GLY A 71 8.07 -14.23 -3.67
CA GLY A 71 7.51 -13.75 -2.40
C GLY A 71 8.61 -13.46 -1.38
N PRO A 72 8.51 -13.97 -0.14
CA PRO A 72 9.54 -13.76 0.88
C PRO A 72 10.93 -14.26 0.46
N ASP A 73 11.03 -15.30 -0.37
CA ASP A 73 12.31 -15.80 -0.86
C ASP A 73 13.01 -14.83 -1.84
N PHE A 74 12.27 -13.90 -2.46
CA PHE A 74 12.86 -12.85 -3.28
C PHE A 74 13.87 -12.01 -2.49
N TRP A 75 13.53 -11.69 -1.22
CA TRP A 75 14.34 -10.80 -0.38
C TRP A 75 15.64 -11.45 0.12
N LYS A 76 15.74 -12.78 0.10
CA LYS A 76 16.97 -13.52 0.46
C LYS A 76 18.15 -13.26 -0.50
N LYS A 77 17.87 -12.68 -1.67
CA LYS A 77 18.91 -12.26 -2.63
C LYS A 77 19.72 -11.06 -2.13
N PHE A 78 19.22 -10.33 -1.12
CA PHE A 78 19.81 -9.09 -0.63
C PHE A 78 20.14 -9.24 0.85
N ALA A 79 21.42 -9.40 1.17
CA ALA A 79 21.89 -9.70 2.52
C ALA A 79 21.35 -8.74 3.59
N VAL A 80 21.17 -7.45 3.26
CA VAL A 80 20.66 -6.45 4.22
C VAL A 80 19.16 -6.61 4.44
N ALA A 81 18.38 -6.85 3.39
CA ALA A 81 16.93 -7.08 3.51
C ALA A 81 16.63 -8.41 4.22
N GLU A 82 17.39 -9.47 3.92
CA GLU A 82 17.28 -10.75 4.62
C GLU A 82 17.59 -10.62 6.12
N ALA A 83 18.70 -9.96 6.47
CA ALA A 83 19.07 -9.73 7.86
C ALA A 83 18.05 -8.85 8.61
N ALA A 84 17.36 -7.97 7.88
CA ALA A 84 16.26 -7.15 8.40
C ALA A 84 14.92 -7.91 8.52
N GLY A 85 14.87 -9.19 8.13
CA GLY A 85 13.66 -10.01 8.25
C GLY A 85 12.62 -9.77 7.16
N TRP A 86 12.98 -9.17 6.02
CA TRP A 86 12.05 -8.98 4.89
C TRP A 86 11.64 -10.30 4.25
N SER A 87 12.38 -11.38 4.51
CA SER A 87 12.05 -12.75 4.10
C SER A 87 11.07 -13.46 5.06
N ASP A 88 10.54 -12.79 6.08
CA ASP A 88 9.45 -13.30 6.92
C ASP A 88 8.13 -13.29 6.13
N PRO A 89 7.40 -14.42 5.99
CA PRO A 89 6.09 -14.45 5.36
C PRO A 89 5.05 -13.49 5.98
N ALA A 90 5.21 -13.09 7.25
CA ALA A 90 4.36 -12.09 7.90
C ALA A 90 4.74 -10.63 7.58
N PHE A 91 5.82 -10.40 6.83
CA PHE A 91 6.25 -9.06 6.42
C PHE A 91 5.69 -8.68 5.05
N PHE A 92 4.95 -7.57 4.98
CA PHE A 92 4.54 -6.93 3.73
C PHE A 92 5.13 -5.51 3.69
N PRO A 93 5.85 -5.10 2.64
CA PRO A 93 6.39 -3.74 2.54
C PRO A 93 5.27 -2.69 2.52
N ILE A 94 5.24 -1.81 3.52
CA ILE A 94 4.30 -0.67 3.62
C ILE A 94 5.13 0.56 3.95
N MET A 95 5.21 1.44 2.97
CA MET A 95 6.19 2.49 2.89
C MET A 95 5.55 3.87 2.86
N LEU A 96 6.26 4.88 3.35
CA LEU A 96 5.87 6.28 3.23
C LEU A 96 6.89 7.03 2.36
N TRP A 97 6.44 7.56 1.23
CA TRP A 97 7.23 8.39 0.33
C TRP A 97 7.42 9.80 0.93
N TYR A 98 8.66 10.27 1.00
CA TYR A 98 9.04 11.57 1.57
C TYR A 98 8.43 11.81 2.96
N GLY A 99 8.36 10.75 3.78
CA GLY A 99 7.85 10.87 5.15
C GLY A 99 8.76 11.73 6.02
N SER A 100 8.20 12.28 7.10
CA SER A 100 8.91 13.20 8.01
C SER A 100 9.23 12.56 9.37
N PRO A 101 10.15 11.58 9.48
CA PRO A 101 10.44 10.84 10.72
C PRO A 101 11.20 11.68 11.77
N GLY A 102 10.82 12.94 12.03
CA GLY A 102 11.64 13.91 12.75
C GLY A 102 11.79 13.70 14.27
N ASN A 103 10.95 12.88 14.90
CA ASN A 103 11.00 12.62 16.35
C ASN A 103 10.31 11.29 16.73
N ASP A 104 10.49 10.88 17.99
CA ASP A 104 9.97 9.61 18.53
C ASP A 104 8.44 9.49 18.45
N GLU A 105 7.71 10.58 18.70
CA GLU A 105 6.24 10.59 18.63
C GLU A 105 5.74 10.35 17.21
N GLN A 106 6.41 10.93 16.20
CA GLN A 106 6.07 10.69 14.80
C GLN A 106 6.37 9.25 14.40
N LEU A 107 7.53 8.73 14.78
CA LEU A 107 7.92 7.34 14.49
C LEU A 107 6.92 6.34 15.10
N ALA A 108 6.51 6.58 16.35
CA ALA A 108 5.51 5.76 17.02
C ALA A 108 4.14 5.83 16.32
N PHE A 109 3.74 7.02 15.87
CA PHE A 109 2.48 7.23 15.16
C PHE A 109 2.46 6.52 13.80
N ASP A 110 3.49 6.70 12.99
CA ASP A 110 3.59 6.05 11.67
C ASP A 110 3.61 4.52 11.82
N LYS A 111 4.37 4.02 12.81
CA LYS A 111 4.42 2.59 13.13
C LYS A 111 3.06 2.05 13.55
N ALA A 112 2.30 2.78 14.35
CA ALA A 112 0.96 2.41 14.79
C ALA A 112 -0.04 2.36 13.63
N LEU A 113 0.17 3.17 12.58
CA LEU A 113 -0.58 3.13 11.33
C LEU A 113 -0.05 2.07 10.34
N GLY A 114 0.89 1.23 10.77
CA GLY A 114 1.37 0.09 10.00
C GLY A 114 2.52 0.40 9.04
N ILE A 115 2.97 1.65 8.94
CA ILE A 115 4.17 2.02 8.16
C ILE A 115 5.36 1.27 8.75
N ASN A 116 6.17 0.67 7.88
CA ASN A 116 7.38 -0.06 8.28
C ASN A 116 8.65 0.46 7.61
N THR A 117 8.53 1.32 6.61
CA THR A 117 9.67 1.79 5.82
C THR A 117 9.45 3.22 5.34
N TYR A 118 10.50 4.04 5.33
CA TYR A 118 10.48 5.37 4.69
C TYR A 118 11.25 5.34 3.37
N VAL A 119 10.68 5.90 2.31
CA VAL A 119 11.33 6.07 1.01
C VAL A 119 11.57 7.54 0.76
N HIS A 120 12.72 7.86 0.15
CA HIS A 120 13.12 9.25 -0.12
C HIS A 120 13.25 10.06 1.17
N GLY A 121 14.46 10.18 1.69
CA GLY A 121 14.70 10.69 3.04
C GLY A 121 15.22 12.10 3.10
N ASN A 122 15.09 12.72 4.27
CA ASN A 122 15.90 13.86 4.68
C ASN A 122 17.16 13.31 5.40
N PRO A 123 18.39 13.73 5.04
CA PRO A 123 19.61 13.32 5.75
C PRO A 123 19.62 13.65 7.25
N ASP A 124 18.78 14.59 7.71
CA ASP A 124 18.60 14.93 9.12
C ASP A 124 17.71 13.93 9.89
N SER A 125 17.21 12.89 9.24
CA SER A 125 16.33 11.89 9.87
C SER A 125 17.06 11.15 11.02
N PRO A 126 16.41 10.96 12.19
CA PRO A 126 17.02 10.38 13.39
C PRO A 126 17.26 8.88 13.21
N SER A 127 18.49 8.56 12.85
CA SER A 127 18.87 7.21 12.41
C SER A 127 18.62 6.12 13.46
N ALA A 128 18.95 6.43 14.71
CA ALA A 128 18.73 5.56 15.86
C ALA A 128 17.24 5.39 16.21
N GLY A 129 16.42 6.43 16.01
CA GLY A 129 14.98 6.38 16.28
C GLY A 129 14.24 5.45 15.33
N ILE A 130 14.52 5.56 14.03
CA ILE A 130 13.96 4.64 13.02
C ILE A 130 14.32 3.18 13.36
N GLN A 131 15.56 2.95 13.82
CA GLN A 131 16.00 1.62 14.25
C GLN A 131 15.30 1.12 15.51
N SER A 132 15.14 1.96 16.54
CA SER A 132 14.49 1.56 17.80
C SER A 132 13.01 1.21 17.63
N HIS A 133 12.35 1.76 16.60
CA HIS A 133 10.97 1.40 16.21
C HIS A 133 10.89 0.21 15.24
N GLY A 134 12.03 -0.40 14.90
CA GLY A 134 12.10 -1.52 13.97
C GLY A 134 11.54 -1.15 12.59
N MET A 135 11.88 0.04 12.10
CA MET A 135 11.50 0.53 10.78
C MET A 135 12.73 0.64 9.87
N TYR A 136 12.49 0.68 8.56
CA TYR A 136 13.51 0.60 7.53
C TYR A 136 13.55 1.86 6.67
N THR A 137 14.59 1.99 5.83
CA THR A 137 14.71 3.08 4.87
C THR A 137 15.10 2.60 3.47
N LEU A 138 14.62 3.37 2.48
CA LEU A 138 14.94 3.30 1.06
C LEU A 138 15.35 4.69 0.58
N PHE A 139 16.36 5.26 1.22
CA PHE A 139 16.80 6.61 0.92
C PHE A 139 17.71 6.63 -0.30
N ALA A 140 17.64 7.73 -1.03
CA ALA A 140 18.61 7.98 -2.08
C ALA A 140 20.01 8.08 -1.45
N PRO A 141 21.06 7.65 -2.16
CA PRO A 141 22.40 7.57 -1.60
C PRO A 141 22.94 8.87 -1.00
N LYS A 142 22.59 10.01 -1.62
CA LYS A 142 22.97 11.35 -1.14
C LYS A 142 22.35 11.70 0.23
N ASP A 143 21.22 11.07 0.56
CA ASP A 143 20.42 11.33 1.76
C ASP A 143 20.56 10.20 2.80
N ALA A 144 21.30 9.14 2.47
CA ALA A 144 21.49 7.97 3.32
C ALA A 144 22.76 8.09 4.17
N PRO A 145 22.65 8.12 5.51
CA PRO A 145 23.81 8.04 6.39
C PRO A 145 24.65 6.78 6.14
N ALA A 146 25.97 6.93 6.18
CA ALA A 146 26.89 5.80 5.97
C ALA A 146 26.71 4.71 7.06
N GLY A 147 26.73 3.44 6.65
CA GLY A 147 26.76 2.30 7.59
C GLY A 147 25.42 1.94 8.24
N TRP A 148 24.30 2.44 7.70
CA TRP A 148 22.99 2.23 8.32
C TRP A 148 22.43 0.84 8.01
N ALA A 149 22.24 0.04 9.06
CA ALA A 149 21.80 -1.36 8.94
C ALA A 149 20.32 -1.50 8.51
N ASN A 150 19.49 -0.51 8.82
CA ASN A 150 18.06 -0.50 8.49
C ASN A 150 17.78 0.07 7.09
N GLN A 151 18.81 0.48 6.35
CA GLN A 151 18.69 0.80 4.94
C GLN A 151 18.74 -0.49 4.12
N VAL A 152 17.58 -1.09 3.91
CA VAL A 152 17.39 -2.40 3.27
C VAL A 152 17.45 -2.35 1.75
N GLY A 153 17.27 -1.17 1.18
CA GLY A 153 17.34 -0.92 -0.26
C GLY A 153 17.76 0.52 -0.56
N THR A 154 17.97 0.81 -1.83
CA THR A 154 18.40 2.11 -2.34
C THR A 154 17.41 2.61 -3.37
N LEU A 155 16.81 3.77 -3.12
CA LEU A 155 16.11 4.53 -4.16
C LEU A 155 17.18 5.07 -5.11
N LEU A 156 17.15 4.63 -6.37
CA LEU A 156 18.09 5.10 -7.38
C LEU A 156 17.78 6.54 -7.73
N ASP A 157 16.57 6.78 -8.22
CA ASP A 157 16.03 8.11 -8.49
C ASP A 157 14.51 8.04 -8.73
N ASP A 158 13.89 9.20 -8.86
CA ASP A 158 12.45 9.36 -9.02
C ASP A 158 12.10 10.01 -10.38
N GLU A 159 11.12 9.47 -11.09
CA GLU A 159 10.51 10.03 -12.31
C GLU A 159 11.51 10.46 -13.40
N VAL A 160 12.63 9.76 -13.52
CA VAL A 160 13.69 10.12 -14.50
C VAL A 160 13.17 10.06 -15.94
N ASP A 161 12.20 9.19 -16.21
CA ASP A 161 11.52 9.07 -17.50
C ASP A 161 10.71 10.32 -17.90
N GLY A 162 10.31 11.16 -16.93
CA GLY A 162 9.64 12.43 -17.17
C GLY A 162 10.53 13.66 -16.96
N ARG A 163 11.59 13.56 -16.18
CA ARG A 163 12.51 14.70 -15.88
C ARG A 163 13.62 14.89 -16.91
N TYR A 164 13.94 13.87 -17.71
CA TYR A 164 15.04 13.87 -18.68
C TYR A 164 14.59 13.50 -20.09
N GLY A 165 15.42 13.84 -21.09
CA GLY A 165 15.27 13.23 -22.41
C GLY A 165 15.52 11.71 -22.34
N THR A 166 14.78 10.91 -23.12
CA THR A 166 14.76 9.44 -22.97
C THR A 166 16.14 8.77 -22.92
N ALA A 167 17.07 9.15 -23.80
CA ALA A 167 18.42 8.56 -23.85
C ALA A 167 19.31 9.03 -22.69
N GLU A 168 19.18 10.30 -22.30
CA GLU A 168 19.93 10.88 -21.18
C GLU A 168 19.47 10.29 -19.85
N GLY A 169 18.16 10.20 -19.63
CA GLY A 169 17.57 9.60 -18.43
C GLY A 169 17.94 8.12 -18.27
N LEU A 170 17.95 7.35 -19.37
CA LEU A 170 18.35 5.95 -19.32
C LEU A 170 19.83 5.82 -18.95
N ALA A 171 20.71 6.61 -19.57
CA ALA A 171 22.15 6.61 -19.26
C ALA A 171 22.42 7.01 -17.79
N HIS A 172 21.62 7.94 -17.25
CA HIS A 172 21.66 8.31 -15.83
C HIS A 172 21.26 7.14 -14.92
N MET A 173 20.15 6.47 -15.22
CA MET A 173 19.70 5.31 -14.45
C MET A 173 20.65 4.12 -14.55
N GLU A 174 21.22 3.84 -15.71
CA GLU A 174 22.25 2.80 -15.89
C GLU A 174 23.50 3.08 -15.06
N LYS A 175 23.93 4.34 -15.00
CA LYS A 175 25.05 4.77 -14.14
C LYS A 175 24.74 4.54 -12.66
N LEU A 176 23.54 4.90 -12.20
CA LEU A 176 23.11 4.67 -10.82
C LEU A 176 23.00 3.17 -10.51
N ALA A 177 22.42 2.38 -11.41
CA ALA A 177 22.32 0.93 -11.26
C ALA A 177 23.70 0.26 -11.13
N ALA A 178 24.69 0.68 -11.93
CA ALA A 178 26.06 0.20 -11.83
C ALA A 178 26.75 0.65 -10.52
N GLN A 179 26.46 1.86 -10.04
CA GLN A 179 27.02 2.38 -8.79
C GLN A 179 26.46 1.68 -7.54
N TYR A 180 25.19 1.28 -7.59
CA TYR A 180 24.47 0.65 -6.47
C TYR A 180 24.09 -0.80 -6.75
N ASP A 181 24.97 -1.52 -7.43
CA ASP A 181 24.79 -2.94 -7.75
C ASP A 181 24.43 -3.74 -6.47
N PRO A 182 23.27 -4.42 -6.43
CA PRO A 182 22.88 -5.26 -5.30
C PRO A 182 23.90 -6.34 -4.92
N ALA A 183 24.67 -6.86 -5.88
CA ALA A 183 25.71 -7.86 -5.61
C ALA A 183 26.88 -7.29 -4.78
N VAL A 184 27.12 -5.98 -4.87
CA VAL A 184 28.17 -5.27 -4.12
C VAL A 184 27.61 -4.71 -2.81
N THR A 185 26.44 -4.09 -2.87
CA THR A 185 25.87 -3.36 -1.73
C THR A 185 25.09 -4.24 -0.76
N GLY A 186 24.65 -5.43 -1.20
CA GLY A 186 23.76 -6.32 -0.46
C GLY A 186 22.34 -5.76 -0.28
N ARG A 187 22.00 -4.66 -0.97
CA ARG A 187 20.73 -3.94 -0.90
C ARG A 187 20.01 -4.04 -2.24
N PHE A 188 18.70 -4.18 -2.23
CA PHE A 188 17.92 -4.09 -3.47
C PHE A 188 17.84 -2.63 -3.95
N THR A 189 17.53 -2.43 -5.22
CA THR A 189 17.34 -1.09 -5.82
C THR A 189 15.88 -0.85 -6.19
N TYR A 190 15.42 0.37 -5.96
CA TYR A 190 14.07 0.81 -6.25
C TYR A 190 14.09 2.06 -7.13
N ALA A 191 13.16 2.15 -8.08
CA ALA A 191 12.91 3.35 -8.87
C ALA A 191 11.40 3.53 -9.05
N ASN A 192 10.97 4.79 -9.02
CA ASN A 192 9.61 5.19 -9.33
C ASN A 192 9.59 5.94 -10.66
N TRP A 193 8.57 5.69 -11.47
CA TRP A 193 8.45 6.22 -12.83
C TRP A 193 7.18 7.05 -12.96
N THR A 194 7.17 8.01 -13.89
CA THR A 194 5.92 8.70 -14.21
C THR A 194 4.91 7.74 -14.84
N SER A 195 3.63 8.13 -14.88
CA SER A 195 2.62 7.40 -15.67
C SER A 195 2.94 7.31 -17.18
N GLY A 196 3.86 8.15 -17.69
CA GLY A 196 4.29 8.14 -19.08
C GLY A 196 4.93 6.81 -19.49
N ILE A 197 5.62 6.12 -18.57
CA ILE A 197 6.31 4.86 -18.88
C ILE A 197 5.37 3.72 -19.32
N VAL A 198 4.08 3.82 -18.97
CA VAL A 198 3.01 2.87 -19.32
C VAL A 198 2.02 3.44 -20.35
N SER A 199 2.35 4.55 -21.00
CA SER A 199 1.50 5.19 -22.01
C SER A 199 1.78 4.71 -23.45
N TYR A 200 0.89 5.02 -24.39
CA TYR A 200 1.08 4.82 -25.83
C TYR A 200 2.13 5.76 -26.44
N ASP A 201 2.55 6.81 -25.72
CA ASP A 201 3.57 7.76 -26.19
C ASP A 201 4.99 7.19 -26.09
N VAL A 202 5.18 6.22 -25.20
CA VAL A 202 6.44 5.55 -24.96
C VAL A 202 6.39 4.19 -25.63
N ALA A 203 7.45 3.78 -26.34
CA ALA A 203 7.54 2.42 -26.90
C ALA A 203 7.83 1.39 -25.79
N MET A 204 7.31 0.16 -25.88
CA MET A 204 7.53 -0.87 -24.86
C MET A 204 9.01 -1.14 -24.58
N THR A 205 9.86 -1.06 -25.60
CA THR A 205 11.32 -1.21 -25.45
C THR A 205 11.95 -0.14 -24.55
N VAL A 206 11.41 1.08 -24.56
CA VAL A 206 11.86 2.14 -23.64
C VAL A 206 11.46 1.80 -22.21
N SER A 207 10.20 1.41 -21.99
CA SER A 207 9.71 0.98 -20.67
C SER A 207 10.55 -0.17 -20.11
N VAL A 208 10.84 -1.19 -20.93
CA VAL A 208 11.70 -2.33 -20.62
C VAL A 208 13.10 -1.86 -20.19
N ASN A 209 13.73 -0.95 -20.94
CA ASN A 209 15.08 -0.48 -20.66
C ASN A 209 15.17 0.26 -19.32
N TYR A 210 14.21 1.15 -19.02
CA TYR A 210 14.16 1.84 -17.73
C TYR A 210 13.94 0.86 -16.58
N TYR A 211 12.98 -0.06 -16.72
CA TYR A 211 12.67 -1.06 -15.69
C TYR A 211 13.85 -1.98 -15.40
N ASN A 212 14.73 -2.24 -16.37
CA ASN A 212 15.95 -3.03 -16.19
C ASN A 212 17.00 -2.39 -15.28
N THR A 213 16.88 -1.10 -14.97
CA THR A 213 17.83 -0.39 -14.11
C THR A 213 17.57 -0.58 -12.62
N ALA A 214 16.38 -1.05 -12.22
CA ALA A 214 16.00 -1.25 -10.82
C ALA A 214 15.45 -2.66 -10.56
N THR A 215 15.70 -3.19 -9.37
CA THR A 215 15.16 -4.50 -8.96
C THR A 215 13.67 -4.46 -8.62
N VAL A 216 13.19 -3.33 -8.13
CA VAL A 216 11.80 -3.07 -7.75
C VAL A 216 11.35 -1.78 -8.43
N ASN A 217 10.13 -1.77 -8.95
CA ASN A 217 9.60 -0.65 -9.75
C ASN A 217 8.18 -0.29 -9.29
N SER A 218 7.82 0.99 -9.46
CA SER A 218 6.46 1.51 -9.29
C SER A 218 6.18 2.58 -10.36
N VAL A 219 4.91 2.98 -10.45
CA VAL A 219 4.46 4.07 -11.32
C VAL A 219 3.64 5.07 -10.49
N ASP A 220 3.97 6.34 -10.66
CA ASP A 220 3.28 7.49 -10.08
C ASP A 220 2.02 7.83 -10.89
N GLN A 221 0.83 7.46 -10.36
CA GLN A 221 -0.46 7.73 -11.00
C GLN A 221 -1.63 7.65 -9.99
N TYR A 222 -2.32 8.78 -9.75
CA TYR A 222 -3.37 8.91 -8.72
C TYR A 222 -4.78 9.14 -9.30
N PHE A 223 -5.36 8.13 -9.94
CA PHE A 223 -6.60 8.25 -10.73
C PHE A 223 -7.78 8.94 -10.04
N TYR A 224 -7.96 8.75 -8.73
CA TYR A 224 -9.04 9.41 -7.99
C TYR A 224 -8.88 10.92 -7.97
N ALA A 225 -7.63 11.40 -7.92
CA ALA A 225 -7.31 12.81 -7.75
C ALA A 225 -7.01 13.52 -9.07
N VAL A 226 -6.29 12.89 -10.00
CA VAL A 226 -5.69 13.61 -11.14
C VAL A 226 -6.72 14.17 -12.16
N PRO A 227 -6.48 15.34 -12.78
CA PRO A 227 -7.41 15.95 -13.75
C PRO A 227 -7.59 15.16 -15.04
N GLN A 228 -6.62 14.30 -15.40
CA GLN A 228 -6.61 13.51 -16.63
C GLN A 228 -7.90 12.72 -16.81
N CYS A 229 -8.51 12.24 -15.72
CA CYS A 229 -9.74 11.47 -15.81
C CYS A 229 -10.97 12.27 -16.27
N ASP A 230 -10.92 13.60 -16.25
CA ASP A 230 -11.98 14.44 -16.80
C ASP A 230 -11.71 14.82 -18.28
N TRP A 231 -10.53 14.47 -18.83
CA TRP A 231 -10.18 14.76 -20.23
C TRP A 231 -10.91 13.84 -21.22
N PRO A 232 -11.23 14.31 -22.43
CA PRO A 232 -11.83 13.46 -23.47
C PRO A 232 -11.02 12.18 -23.71
N ALA A 233 -11.70 11.07 -24.00
CA ALA A 233 -11.05 9.78 -24.24
C ALA A 233 -9.93 9.84 -25.31
N SER A 234 -10.04 10.73 -26.30
CA SER A 234 -9.02 10.95 -27.33
C SER A 234 -7.70 11.55 -26.81
N GLN A 235 -7.68 12.09 -25.60
CA GLN A 235 -6.51 12.68 -24.95
C GLN A 235 -5.89 11.75 -23.91
N LEU A 236 -6.59 10.68 -23.51
CA LEU A 236 -6.05 9.69 -22.58
C LEU A 236 -5.00 8.86 -23.30
N ARG A 237 -3.83 8.71 -22.67
CA ARG A 237 -2.65 8.09 -23.30
C ARG A 237 -2.24 6.76 -22.68
N TRP A 238 -2.84 6.32 -21.57
CA TRP A 238 -2.47 5.05 -20.94
C TRP A 238 -2.72 3.87 -21.88
N ARG A 239 -1.81 2.90 -21.88
CA ARG A 239 -2.03 1.66 -22.62
C ARG A 239 -3.21 0.89 -22.03
N THR A 240 -3.78 0.02 -22.84
CA THR A 240 -4.78 -0.94 -22.39
C THR A 240 -4.09 -2.27 -22.09
N PRO A 241 -4.09 -2.75 -20.84
CA PRO A 241 -3.55 -4.06 -20.55
C PRO A 241 -4.35 -5.16 -21.28
N SER A 242 -3.66 -6.19 -21.73
CA SER A 242 -4.19 -7.33 -22.46
C SER A 242 -5.32 -7.99 -21.67
N GLY A 243 -6.48 -8.12 -22.31
CA GLY A 243 -7.67 -8.71 -21.69
C GLY A 243 -8.52 -7.76 -20.85
N HIS A 244 -8.13 -6.48 -20.74
CA HIS A 244 -8.91 -5.46 -20.04
C HIS A 244 -9.55 -4.46 -21.02
N ASN A 245 -10.58 -3.76 -20.53
CA ASN A 245 -11.12 -2.57 -21.20
C ASN A 245 -10.18 -1.38 -21.03
N PRO A 246 -10.15 -0.43 -21.99
CA PRO A 246 -9.37 0.80 -21.86
C PRO A 246 -9.76 1.59 -20.60
N ILE A 247 -8.82 2.38 -20.09
CA ILE A 247 -9.14 3.44 -19.12
C ILE A 247 -9.73 4.59 -19.92
N ASP A 248 -10.99 4.93 -19.65
CA ASP A 248 -11.74 6.02 -20.27
C ASP A 248 -12.40 6.92 -19.22
N GLN A 249 -13.09 7.99 -19.64
CA GLN A 249 -13.72 8.94 -18.72
C GLN A 249 -14.70 8.30 -17.72
N THR A 250 -15.33 7.18 -18.08
CA THR A 250 -16.38 6.54 -17.26
C THR A 250 -15.80 5.67 -16.16
N ASN A 251 -14.63 5.05 -16.38
CA ASN A 251 -13.98 4.18 -15.40
C ASN A 251 -12.69 4.78 -14.82
N CYS A 252 -12.19 5.92 -15.33
CA CYS A 252 -10.88 6.44 -14.93
C CYS A 252 -10.81 6.73 -13.43
N ARG A 253 -11.78 7.46 -12.85
CA ARG A 253 -11.82 7.75 -11.40
C ARG A 253 -12.44 6.61 -10.59
N THR A 254 -11.90 5.40 -10.76
CA THR A 254 -12.33 4.20 -10.02
C THR A 254 -11.13 3.41 -9.53
N ALA A 255 -11.35 2.51 -8.57
CA ALA A 255 -10.31 1.65 -8.03
C ALA A 255 -9.69 0.78 -9.13
N SER A 256 -10.51 0.31 -10.09
CA SER A 256 -10.09 -0.58 -11.18
C SER A 256 -8.92 -0.02 -12.01
N SER A 257 -8.79 1.30 -12.14
CA SER A 257 -7.68 1.92 -12.86
C SER A 257 -6.32 1.66 -12.21
N TYR A 258 -6.27 1.56 -10.87
CA TYR A 258 -5.04 1.24 -10.14
C TYR A 258 -4.61 -0.22 -10.40
N GLY A 259 -5.56 -1.15 -10.46
CA GLY A 259 -5.32 -2.53 -10.89
C GLY A 259 -4.79 -2.61 -12.32
N LYS A 260 -5.37 -1.85 -13.27
CA LYS A 260 -4.90 -1.80 -14.66
C LYS A 260 -3.46 -1.29 -14.79
N ILE A 261 -3.06 -0.28 -14.01
CA ILE A 261 -1.65 0.17 -14.01
C ILE A 261 -0.73 -0.95 -13.51
N MET A 262 -1.11 -1.70 -12.48
CA MET A 262 -0.33 -2.87 -12.05
C MET A 262 -0.23 -3.94 -13.16
N SER A 263 -1.33 -4.23 -13.86
CA SER A 263 -1.32 -5.14 -15.02
C SER A 263 -0.36 -4.66 -16.13
N LEU A 264 -0.32 -3.36 -16.44
CA LEU A 264 0.62 -2.80 -17.42
C LEU A 264 2.07 -2.92 -16.98
N GLN A 265 2.36 -2.68 -15.70
CA GLN A 265 3.70 -2.89 -15.14
C GLN A 265 4.09 -4.38 -15.24
N GLN A 266 3.15 -5.29 -15.02
CA GLN A 266 3.37 -6.72 -15.17
C GLN A 266 3.66 -7.12 -16.63
N GLU A 267 3.02 -6.50 -17.61
CA GLU A 267 3.36 -6.69 -19.03
C GLU A 267 4.78 -6.21 -19.36
N ILE A 268 5.26 -5.14 -18.74
CA ILE A 268 6.67 -4.71 -18.87
C ILE A 268 7.59 -5.80 -18.29
N ASN A 269 7.27 -6.38 -17.13
CA ASN A 269 8.01 -7.52 -16.57
C ASN A 269 7.99 -8.75 -17.49
N GLN A 270 6.85 -9.05 -18.12
CA GLN A 270 6.75 -10.12 -19.10
C GLN A 270 7.61 -9.85 -20.34
N ALA A 271 7.61 -8.62 -20.85
CA ALA A 271 8.45 -8.21 -21.98
C ALA A 271 9.95 -8.26 -21.66
N ARG A 272 10.33 -8.07 -20.38
CA ARG A 272 11.69 -8.27 -19.85
C ARG A 272 12.05 -9.75 -19.65
N ASN A 273 11.08 -10.66 -19.72
CA ASN A 273 11.22 -12.06 -19.33
C ASN A 273 11.71 -12.21 -17.88
N ILE A 274 11.18 -11.40 -16.96
CA ILE A 274 11.49 -11.48 -15.53
C ILE A 274 10.23 -11.61 -14.67
N GLN A 275 10.42 -12.13 -13.46
CA GLN A 275 9.43 -12.13 -12.39
C GLN A 275 10.02 -11.33 -11.24
N GLY A 276 9.70 -10.03 -11.18
CA GLY A 276 10.17 -9.10 -10.15
C GLY A 276 8.98 -8.46 -9.43
N PRO A 277 9.13 -8.10 -8.15
CA PRO A 277 8.07 -7.43 -7.41
C PRO A 277 7.79 -6.04 -8.02
N LEU A 278 6.51 -5.69 -8.05
CA LEU A 278 6.03 -4.36 -8.41
C LEU A 278 5.35 -3.77 -7.20
N TRP A 279 5.55 -2.48 -6.97
CA TRP A 279 4.92 -1.76 -5.88
C TRP A 279 3.87 -0.81 -6.40
N ALA A 280 2.77 -0.70 -5.64
CA ALA A 280 1.76 0.29 -5.87
C ALA A 280 2.19 1.59 -5.19
N LEU A 281 1.91 2.72 -5.83
CA LEU A 281 2.17 4.05 -5.26
C LEU A 281 0.85 4.82 -5.09
N PRO A 282 -0.01 4.41 -4.12
CA PRO A 282 -1.28 5.09 -3.86
C PRO A 282 -1.11 6.42 -3.13
N ALA A 283 -2.03 7.36 -3.37
CA ALA A 283 -2.07 8.63 -2.65
C ALA A 283 -3.01 8.59 -1.44
N VAL A 284 -2.59 9.18 -0.33
CA VAL A 284 -3.47 9.38 0.84
C VAL A 284 -4.37 10.61 0.65
N ILE A 285 -3.88 11.61 -0.07
CA ILE A 285 -4.57 12.88 -0.32
C ILE A 285 -4.39 13.31 -1.77
N SER A 286 -5.21 14.24 -2.26
CA SER A 286 -5.01 14.80 -3.61
C SER A 286 -3.68 15.55 -3.69
N THR A 287 -2.89 15.29 -4.73
CA THR A 287 -1.60 15.96 -4.95
C THR A 287 -1.72 17.41 -5.42
N GLY A 288 -2.91 17.84 -5.86
CA GLY A 288 -3.21 19.19 -6.32
C GLY A 288 -4.44 19.80 -5.66
N GLY A 289 -4.82 19.33 -4.47
CA GLY A 289 -6.01 19.82 -3.76
C GLY A 289 -7.32 19.57 -4.52
N SER A 290 -8.21 20.56 -4.52
CA SER A 290 -9.50 20.54 -5.22
C SER A 290 -9.60 21.52 -6.41
N THR A 291 -8.48 22.01 -6.94
CA THR A 291 -8.45 23.02 -8.02
C THR A 291 -7.83 22.47 -9.30
N GLY A 292 -7.97 23.16 -10.43
CA GLY A 292 -7.36 22.72 -11.71
C GLY A 292 -7.82 21.36 -12.25
N GLY A 293 -8.98 20.86 -11.79
CA GLY A 293 -9.50 19.52 -12.12
C GLY A 293 -8.99 18.40 -11.19
N TYR A 294 -8.17 18.73 -10.20
CA TYR A 294 -7.87 17.81 -9.11
C TYR A 294 -9.09 17.60 -8.20
N LYS A 295 -9.19 16.41 -7.60
CA LYS A 295 -10.27 16.05 -6.67
C LYS A 295 -9.68 15.44 -5.41
N GLN A 296 -10.22 15.82 -4.25
CA GLN A 296 -9.89 15.13 -3.01
C GLN A 296 -10.34 13.67 -3.03
N ILE A 297 -9.54 12.82 -2.39
CA ILE A 297 -9.80 11.40 -2.22
C ILE A 297 -10.52 11.15 -0.90
N GLY A 298 -11.55 10.30 -0.93
CA GLY A 298 -12.29 9.88 0.26
C GLY A 298 -11.62 8.70 1.00
N PRO A 299 -11.92 8.48 2.29
CA PRO A 299 -11.39 7.36 3.07
C PRO A 299 -11.59 5.98 2.41
N GLU A 300 -12.74 5.74 1.79
CA GLU A 300 -13.04 4.46 1.12
C GLU A 300 -12.17 4.26 -0.13
N GLN A 301 -11.93 5.35 -0.88
CA GLN A 301 -11.07 5.36 -2.06
C GLN A 301 -9.59 5.13 -1.69
N VAL A 302 -9.14 5.66 -0.55
CA VAL A 302 -7.79 5.41 -0.01
C VAL A 302 -7.55 3.92 0.20
N ARG A 303 -8.55 3.17 0.71
CA ARG A 303 -8.45 1.71 0.88
C ARG A 303 -8.57 0.96 -0.44
N ALA A 304 -9.49 1.40 -1.31
CA ALA A 304 -9.83 0.70 -2.54
C ALA A 304 -8.68 0.65 -3.56
N GLN A 305 -7.92 1.73 -3.72
CA GLN A 305 -6.73 1.72 -4.60
C GLN A 305 -5.69 0.69 -4.14
N VAL A 306 -5.50 0.49 -2.83
CA VAL A 306 -4.57 -0.51 -2.29
C VAL A 306 -5.05 -1.92 -2.63
N TRP A 307 -6.33 -2.22 -2.36
CA TRP A 307 -6.88 -3.53 -2.64
C TRP A 307 -6.91 -3.85 -4.14
N SER A 308 -7.29 -2.90 -4.98
CA SER A 308 -7.22 -3.08 -6.43
C SER A 308 -5.79 -3.36 -6.89
N SER A 309 -4.79 -2.61 -6.40
CA SER A 309 -3.40 -2.89 -6.75
C SER A 309 -2.91 -4.26 -6.25
N ILE A 310 -3.28 -4.68 -5.04
CA ILE A 310 -2.89 -6.00 -4.48
C ILE A 310 -3.55 -7.14 -5.26
N ILE A 311 -4.82 -7.01 -5.62
CA ILE A 311 -5.54 -7.98 -6.46
C ILE A 311 -4.81 -8.16 -7.81
N HIS A 312 -4.21 -7.09 -8.32
CA HIS A 312 -3.37 -7.10 -9.53
C HIS A 312 -1.88 -7.29 -9.23
N GLU A 313 -1.58 -8.04 -8.17
CA GLU A 313 -0.27 -8.57 -7.84
C GLU A 313 0.79 -7.55 -7.36
N ALA A 314 0.38 -6.39 -6.81
CA ALA A 314 1.29 -5.53 -6.07
C ALA A 314 1.90 -6.27 -4.85
N ARG A 315 3.20 -6.05 -4.62
CA ARG A 315 4.02 -6.68 -3.55
C ARG A 315 4.55 -5.70 -2.52
N GLY A 316 3.99 -4.50 -2.51
CA GLY A 316 4.36 -3.43 -1.61
C GLY A 316 3.51 -2.19 -1.89
N ILE A 317 3.29 -1.40 -0.85
CA ILE A 317 2.52 -0.16 -0.90
C ILE A 317 3.42 1.00 -0.55
N VAL A 318 3.53 2.00 -1.43
CA VAL A 318 4.31 3.23 -1.22
C VAL A 318 3.32 4.39 -1.14
N TRP A 319 2.98 4.81 0.07
CA TRP A 319 2.06 5.92 0.27
C TRP A 319 2.67 7.24 -0.17
N PHE A 320 2.01 7.93 -1.10
CA PHE A 320 2.25 9.34 -1.39
C PHE A 320 1.37 10.20 -0.48
N SER A 321 1.98 11.08 0.30
CA SER A 321 1.28 11.88 1.31
C SER A 321 1.42 13.38 1.12
N GLN A 322 1.97 13.82 -0.02
CA GLN A 322 2.21 15.22 -0.31
C GLN A 322 1.06 15.84 -1.12
N SER A 323 0.71 17.06 -0.76
CA SER A 323 -0.03 18.02 -1.59
C SER A 323 0.78 19.32 -1.56
N PRO A 324 1.77 19.50 -2.45
CA PRO A 324 2.61 20.69 -2.43
C PRO A 324 1.77 21.96 -2.60
N ASP A 325 2.25 23.06 -2.02
CA ASP A 325 1.67 24.39 -2.22
C ASP A 325 1.86 24.79 -3.69
N GLN A 326 0.80 24.60 -4.47
CA GLN A 326 0.72 25.04 -5.87
C GLN A 326 -0.08 26.34 -5.94
N GLN A 327 0.22 27.20 -6.93
CA GLN A 327 -0.60 28.39 -7.18
C GLN A 327 -2.07 27.97 -7.29
N ASP A 328 -2.91 28.61 -6.49
CA ASP A 328 -4.36 28.39 -6.43
C ASP A 328 -4.83 27.07 -5.79
N VAL A 329 -3.98 26.36 -5.06
CA VAL A 329 -4.40 25.31 -4.11
C VAL A 329 -4.56 25.94 -2.73
N ASN A 330 -5.70 25.75 -2.07
CA ASN A 330 -5.95 26.32 -0.75
C ASN A 330 -6.59 25.34 0.25
N ASP A 331 -6.77 24.08 -0.14
CA ASP A 331 -7.31 23.02 0.69
C ASP A 331 -6.29 21.89 0.86
N CYS A 332 -6.14 21.41 2.10
CA CYS A 332 -5.42 20.18 2.41
C CYS A 332 -3.96 20.12 1.95
N ILE A 333 -3.31 21.29 1.83
CA ILE A 333 -1.87 21.40 1.59
C ILE A 333 -1.13 20.70 2.71
N SER A 334 -0.22 19.82 2.34
CA SER A 334 0.57 19.05 3.29
C SER A 334 1.90 18.63 2.67
N GLY A 335 2.99 18.79 3.44
CA GLY A 335 4.28 18.20 3.09
C GLY A 335 4.39 16.73 3.50
N ASP A 336 3.52 16.29 4.43
CA ASP A 336 3.37 14.91 4.85
C ASP A 336 2.03 14.75 5.60
N ALA A 337 1.03 14.17 4.95
CA ALA A 337 -0.32 14.03 5.50
C ALA A 337 -0.33 13.29 6.85
N PHE A 338 0.57 12.32 7.06
CA PHE A 338 0.65 11.57 8.32
C PHE A 338 1.11 12.45 9.47
N GLN A 339 2.14 13.27 9.25
CA GLN A 339 2.62 14.23 10.24
C GLN A 339 1.54 15.29 10.54
N ASP A 340 0.92 15.86 9.52
CA ASP A 340 -0.08 16.91 9.70
C ASP A 340 -1.36 16.39 10.36
N ALA A 341 -1.78 15.17 10.05
CA ALA A 341 -2.90 14.52 10.74
C ALA A 341 -2.63 14.34 12.24
N ARG A 342 -1.36 14.06 12.63
CA ARG A 342 -0.95 13.96 14.03
C ARG A 342 -0.92 15.31 14.76
N VAL A 343 -0.40 16.36 14.10
CA VAL A 343 -0.12 17.66 14.74
C VAL A 343 -1.29 18.62 14.66
N HIS A 344 -1.87 18.79 13.47
CA HIS A 344 -2.82 19.86 13.17
C HIS A 344 -4.28 19.41 13.23
N ALA A 345 -4.54 18.09 13.28
CA ALA A 345 -5.87 17.51 13.25
C ALA A 345 -6.75 18.06 12.10
N THR A 346 -6.12 18.47 10.99
CA THR A 346 -6.81 19.02 9.82
C THR A 346 -7.85 18.01 9.33
N PRO A 347 -9.15 18.35 9.31
CA PRO A 347 -10.21 17.38 9.03
C PRO A 347 -10.02 16.59 7.74
N CYS A 348 -9.48 17.24 6.69
CA CYS A 348 -9.30 16.60 5.40
C CYS A 348 -8.06 15.70 5.26
N LEU A 349 -7.28 15.51 6.33
CA LEU A 349 -6.16 14.57 6.35
C LEU A 349 -6.46 13.39 7.29
N LYS A 350 -7.21 13.66 8.37
CA LYS A 350 -7.40 12.71 9.46
C LYS A 350 -8.11 11.44 9.03
N ASP A 351 -9.22 11.55 8.30
CA ASP A 351 -10.02 10.40 7.95
C ASP A 351 -9.33 9.55 6.86
N GLN A 352 -8.61 10.19 5.94
CA GLN A 352 -7.78 9.53 4.94
C GLN A 352 -6.59 8.79 5.57
N VAL A 353 -5.88 9.42 6.51
CA VAL A 353 -4.76 8.79 7.23
C VAL A 353 -5.26 7.64 8.12
N ALA A 354 -6.43 7.80 8.76
CA ALA A 354 -7.06 6.71 9.50
C ALA A 354 -7.39 5.52 8.57
N ALA A 355 -7.98 5.79 7.40
CA ALA A 355 -8.26 4.76 6.40
C ALA A 355 -7.00 4.09 5.86
N ALA A 356 -5.90 4.83 5.66
CA ALA A 356 -4.61 4.27 5.33
C ALA A 356 -4.11 3.31 6.44
N GLY A 357 -4.26 3.70 7.71
CA GLY A 357 -3.95 2.84 8.86
C GLY A 357 -4.80 1.57 8.92
N GLU A 358 -6.09 1.66 8.62
CA GLU A 358 -7.00 0.51 8.57
C GLU A 358 -6.58 -0.50 7.50
N VAL A 359 -6.38 -0.07 6.24
CA VAL A 359 -5.97 -0.99 5.18
C VAL A 359 -4.56 -1.54 5.42
N ASN A 360 -3.64 -0.75 5.99
CA ASN A 360 -2.32 -1.25 6.38
C ASN A 360 -2.42 -2.37 7.43
N ALA A 361 -3.33 -2.25 8.40
CA ALA A 361 -3.55 -3.28 9.41
C ALA A 361 -4.11 -4.58 8.79
N GLU A 362 -5.07 -4.47 7.86
CA GLU A 362 -5.61 -5.63 7.14
C GLU A 362 -4.54 -6.31 6.27
N VAL A 363 -3.78 -5.55 5.50
CA VAL A 363 -2.67 -6.06 4.67
C VAL A 363 -1.64 -6.78 5.54
N ARG A 364 -1.28 -6.23 6.70
CA ARG A 364 -0.36 -6.90 7.64
C ARG A 364 -0.93 -8.19 8.21
N MET A 365 -2.21 -8.20 8.57
CA MET A 365 -2.89 -9.41 9.06
C MET A 365 -2.89 -10.52 7.99
N LEU A 366 -3.07 -10.13 6.73
CA LEU A 366 -3.13 -11.04 5.59
C LEU A 366 -1.77 -11.28 4.92
N ALA A 367 -0.69 -10.65 5.38
CA ALA A 367 0.65 -10.79 4.80
C ALA A 367 1.08 -12.26 4.61
N PRO A 368 0.87 -13.18 5.57
CA PRO A 368 1.21 -14.59 5.35
C PRO A 368 0.48 -15.25 4.18
N VAL A 369 -0.73 -14.78 3.83
CA VAL A 369 -1.52 -15.23 2.67
C VAL A 369 -1.10 -14.51 1.40
N LEU A 370 -0.97 -13.17 1.45
CA LEU A 370 -0.58 -12.33 0.33
C LEU A 370 0.80 -12.71 -0.24
N ASN A 371 1.72 -13.13 0.65
CA ASN A 371 3.05 -13.62 0.33
C ASN A 371 3.10 -15.08 -0.18
N THR A 372 1.96 -15.68 -0.52
CA THR A 372 1.91 -16.95 -1.27
C THR A 372 1.66 -16.69 -2.74
N GLN A 373 2.06 -17.61 -3.62
CA GLN A 373 1.79 -17.48 -5.06
C GLN A 373 0.27 -17.56 -5.36
N SER A 374 -0.24 -16.76 -6.29
CA SER A 374 -1.65 -16.80 -6.69
C SER A 374 -1.97 -17.96 -7.64
N TYR A 375 -3.23 -18.35 -7.69
CA TYR A 375 -3.79 -19.26 -8.69
C TYR A 375 -4.51 -18.49 -9.78
N VAL A 376 -4.47 -19.03 -11.00
CA VAL A 376 -5.26 -18.54 -12.13
C VAL A 376 -6.67 -19.12 -12.00
N TRP A 377 -7.67 -18.26 -11.82
CA TRP A 377 -9.07 -18.65 -11.82
C TRP A 377 -9.96 -17.46 -12.20
N ASP A 378 -10.98 -17.71 -13.01
CA ASP A 378 -12.02 -16.73 -13.33
C ASP A 378 -13.27 -17.09 -12.52
N PHE A 379 -13.63 -16.23 -11.57
CA PHE A 379 -14.82 -16.44 -10.74
C PHE A 379 -16.12 -16.04 -11.44
N GLY A 380 -16.05 -15.31 -12.54
CA GLY A 380 -17.22 -14.85 -13.27
C GLY A 380 -17.11 -13.40 -13.72
N PRO A 381 -18.02 -12.98 -14.60
CA PRO A 381 -17.97 -11.68 -15.23
C PRO A 381 -18.15 -10.55 -14.22
N GLY A 382 -17.55 -9.40 -14.51
CA GLY A 382 -17.75 -8.19 -13.74
C GLY A 382 -16.88 -8.10 -12.47
N THR A 383 -15.82 -8.90 -12.38
CA THR A 383 -14.98 -9.01 -11.18
C THR A 383 -13.49 -9.00 -11.51
N ASP A 384 -12.71 -8.28 -10.70
CA ASP A 384 -11.26 -8.42 -10.60
C ASP A 384 -10.96 -9.22 -9.32
N THR A 385 -10.22 -10.32 -9.44
CA THR A 385 -10.02 -11.25 -8.33
C THR A 385 -8.59 -11.79 -8.21
N MET A 386 -8.22 -12.12 -6.98
CA MET A 386 -6.99 -12.83 -6.65
C MET A 386 -7.31 -14.03 -5.76
N LEU A 387 -6.84 -15.22 -6.14
CA LEU A 387 -7.02 -16.46 -5.39
C LEU A 387 -5.70 -16.92 -4.75
N LYS A 388 -5.70 -17.05 -3.43
CA LYS A 388 -4.58 -17.57 -2.62
C LYS A 388 -5.05 -18.79 -1.81
N VAL A 389 -4.11 -19.68 -1.47
CA VAL A 389 -4.38 -20.80 -0.55
C VAL A 389 -3.33 -20.82 0.54
N LYS A 390 -3.78 -20.92 1.79
CA LYS A 390 -2.92 -21.09 2.97
C LYS A 390 -3.67 -21.83 4.07
N ASP A 391 -2.98 -22.75 4.76
CA ASP A 391 -3.49 -23.45 5.94
C ASP A 391 -4.91 -24.04 5.77
N GLN A 392 -5.13 -24.85 4.73
CA GLN A 392 -6.44 -25.47 4.39
C GLN A 392 -7.56 -24.46 4.10
N SER A 393 -7.23 -23.21 3.79
CA SER A 393 -8.21 -22.19 3.41
C SER A 393 -7.83 -21.59 2.06
N ALA A 394 -8.83 -21.42 1.20
CA ALA A 394 -8.75 -20.53 0.06
C ALA A 394 -9.19 -19.12 0.47
N TYR A 395 -8.49 -18.13 -0.07
CA TYR A 395 -8.77 -16.71 0.12
C TYR A 395 -9.03 -16.10 -1.26
N ILE A 396 -10.18 -15.44 -1.40
CA ILE A 396 -10.58 -14.77 -2.64
C ILE A 396 -10.68 -13.28 -2.30
N PHE A 397 -9.80 -12.48 -2.89
CA PHE A 397 -9.84 -11.03 -2.81
C PHE A 397 -10.58 -10.54 -4.04
N ALA A 398 -11.61 -9.73 -3.89
CA ALA A 398 -12.49 -9.38 -4.98
C ALA A 398 -12.89 -7.91 -4.96
N MET A 399 -12.90 -7.32 -6.15
CA MET A 399 -13.52 -6.04 -6.48
C MET A 399 -14.29 -6.19 -7.78
N THR A 400 -15.09 -5.20 -8.14
CA THR A 400 -15.72 -5.10 -9.47
C THR A 400 -14.73 -4.55 -10.49
N ASP A 401 -14.78 -5.07 -11.71
CA ASP A 401 -14.08 -4.49 -12.85
C ASP A 401 -14.70 -3.13 -13.25
N ASP A 402 -13.89 -2.28 -13.89
CA ASP A 402 -14.33 -1.02 -14.54
C ASP A 402 -15.23 -0.09 -13.70
N GLY A 403 -15.13 -0.16 -12.37
CA GLY A 403 -15.98 0.60 -11.45
C GLY A 403 -17.46 0.21 -11.46
N GLY A 404 -17.77 -1.00 -11.91
CA GLY A 404 -19.12 -1.56 -11.84
C GLY A 404 -19.65 -1.65 -10.40
N VAL A 405 -20.97 -1.81 -10.27
CA VAL A 405 -21.63 -2.05 -8.97
C VAL A 405 -22.67 -3.15 -9.10
N GLY A 406 -23.26 -3.55 -7.97
CA GLY A 406 -24.36 -4.51 -7.89
C GLY A 406 -23.91 -5.92 -7.51
N GLU A 407 -24.83 -6.87 -7.71
CA GLU A 407 -24.60 -8.26 -7.37
C GLU A 407 -23.61 -8.93 -8.34
N ARG A 408 -22.74 -9.78 -7.81
CA ARG A 408 -21.82 -10.64 -8.57
C ARG A 408 -21.99 -12.08 -8.09
N THR A 409 -21.85 -13.01 -9.01
CA THR A 409 -21.89 -14.45 -8.72
C THR A 409 -20.52 -15.04 -8.99
N PHE A 410 -19.95 -15.67 -7.98
CA PHE A 410 -18.64 -16.28 -7.96
C PHE A 410 -18.79 -17.78 -8.16
N THR A 411 -18.10 -18.32 -9.16
CA THR A 411 -17.99 -19.75 -9.42
C THR A 411 -16.70 -20.27 -8.82
N LEU A 412 -16.80 -21.22 -7.88
CA LEU A 412 -15.63 -21.80 -7.22
C LEU A 412 -14.93 -22.83 -8.11
N PRO A 413 -13.59 -22.95 -8.04
CA PRO A 413 -12.87 -24.02 -8.74
C PRO A 413 -13.20 -25.40 -8.17
N SER A 414 -13.02 -26.43 -9.01
CA SER A 414 -13.09 -27.81 -8.53
C SER A 414 -12.05 -28.05 -7.43
N GLY A 415 -12.46 -28.71 -6.36
CA GLY A 415 -11.63 -28.93 -5.17
C GLY A 415 -11.88 -27.94 -4.03
N LEU A 416 -12.64 -26.85 -4.25
CA LEU A 416 -13.11 -25.97 -3.19
C LEU A 416 -14.57 -26.31 -2.84
N ALA A 417 -14.76 -27.22 -1.87
CA ALA A 417 -16.07 -27.80 -1.54
C ALA A 417 -16.75 -27.19 -0.31
N GLY A 418 -16.20 -26.09 0.23
CA GLY A 418 -16.78 -25.38 1.37
C GLY A 418 -18.25 -25.01 1.11
N SER A 419 -19.12 -25.27 2.09
CA SER A 419 -20.56 -24.95 2.01
C SER A 419 -20.89 -23.52 2.45
N VAL A 420 -19.93 -22.85 3.07
CA VAL A 420 -20.05 -21.49 3.61
C VAL A 420 -18.79 -20.70 3.29
N VAL A 421 -18.99 -19.45 2.88
CA VAL A 421 -17.95 -18.44 2.71
C VAL A 421 -17.99 -17.49 3.89
N GLU A 422 -16.88 -17.31 4.59
CA GLU A 422 -16.71 -16.22 5.55
C GLU A 422 -16.30 -14.96 4.79
N VAL A 423 -16.95 -13.83 5.06
CA VAL A 423 -16.50 -12.53 4.56
C VAL A 423 -15.70 -11.84 5.67
N LEU A 424 -14.38 -11.80 5.49
CA LEU A 424 -13.46 -11.32 6.52
C LEU A 424 -13.75 -9.86 6.83
N ASN A 425 -13.63 -9.49 8.11
CA ASN A 425 -13.88 -8.14 8.65
C ASN A 425 -15.31 -7.60 8.49
N GLU A 426 -16.25 -8.39 7.97
CA GLU A 426 -17.64 -7.95 7.76
C GLU A 426 -18.67 -8.66 8.66
N ASN A 427 -18.22 -9.58 9.52
CA ASN A 427 -19.05 -10.33 10.47
C ASN A 427 -20.29 -10.98 9.81
N ARG A 428 -20.09 -11.52 8.59
CA ARG A 428 -21.14 -12.19 7.83
C ARG A 428 -20.59 -13.39 7.07
N THR A 429 -21.49 -14.28 6.70
CA THR A 429 -21.19 -15.46 5.90
C THR A 429 -22.18 -15.60 4.75
N LEU A 430 -21.73 -16.18 3.64
CA LEU A 430 -22.55 -16.45 2.46
C LEU A 430 -22.67 -17.96 2.22
N PRO A 431 -23.85 -18.48 1.88
CA PRO A 431 -24.00 -19.90 1.55
C PRO A 431 -23.44 -20.19 0.16
N VAL A 432 -22.68 -21.28 0.04
CA VAL A 432 -22.30 -21.84 -1.26
C VAL A 432 -23.39 -22.82 -1.71
N LYS A 433 -23.93 -22.61 -2.91
CA LYS A 433 -24.94 -23.47 -3.52
C LYS A 433 -24.48 -23.87 -4.91
N ASN A 434 -24.42 -25.18 -5.18
CA ASN A 434 -23.98 -25.72 -6.47
C ASN A 434 -22.60 -25.17 -6.94
N GLY A 435 -21.66 -25.00 -5.99
CA GLY A 435 -20.31 -24.49 -6.29
C GLY A 435 -20.26 -22.98 -6.57
N THR A 436 -21.33 -22.23 -6.30
CA THR A 436 -21.34 -20.77 -6.45
C THR A 436 -21.80 -20.06 -5.18
N PHE A 437 -21.40 -18.80 -5.03
CA PHE A 437 -21.97 -17.87 -4.07
C PHE A 437 -22.14 -16.51 -4.72
N SER A 438 -22.97 -15.65 -4.14
CA SER A 438 -23.21 -14.30 -4.67
C SER A 438 -23.03 -13.27 -3.57
N ASP A 439 -22.52 -12.09 -3.95
CA ASP A 439 -22.35 -10.96 -3.06
C ASP A 439 -22.58 -9.63 -3.77
N ARG A 440 -22.82 -8.56 -3.03
CA ARG A 440 -23.17 -7.24 -3.56
C ARG A 440 -22.08 -6.21 -3.31
N PHE A 441 -21.65 -5.58 -4.40
CA PHE A 441 -20.72 -4.45 -4.39
C PHE A 441 -21.51 -3.15 -4.54
N ASP A 442 -21.80 -2.47 -3.43
CA ASP A 442 -22.68 -1.30 -3.45
C ASP A 442 -22.05 -0.06 -4.10
N ASN A 443 -20.72 0.01 -4.11
CA ASN A 443 -19.93 1.12 -4.67
C ASN A 443 -18.72 0.60 -5.44
N GLU A 444 -18.17 1.39 -6.36
CA GLU A 444 -16.99 1.04 -7.17
C GLU A 444 -15.74 0.75 -6.32
N PHE A 445 -15.65 1.37 -5.14
CA PHE A 445 -14.57 1.18 -4.18
C PHE A 445 -14.81 0.00 -3.21
N THR A 446 -15.90 -0.75 -3.38
CA THR A 446 -16.21 -1.90 -2.51
C THR A 446 -15.26 -3.04 -2.83
N HIS A 447 -14.66 -3.62 -1.80
CA HIS A 447 -13.87 -4.83 -1.89
C HIS A 447 -14.36 -5.82 -0.85
N HIS A 448 -14.22 -7.11 -1.15
CA HIS A 448 -14.52 -8.20 -0.22
C HIS A 448 -13.34 -9.17 -0.19
N ILE A 449 -13.07 -9.72 0.99
CA ILE A 449 -12.08 -10.77 1.18
C ILE A 449 -12.80 -11.97 1.76
N TYR A 450 -12.89 -13.00 0.94
CA TYR A 450 -13.58 -14.23 1.28
C TYR A 450 -12.61 -15.27 1.78
N ARG A 451 -13.03 -16.06 2.78
CA ARG A 451 -12.31 -17.25 3.24
C ARG A 451 -13.22 -18.47 3.15
N ILE A 452 -12.69 -19.53 2.55
CA ILE A 452 -13.42 -20.80 2.33
C ILE A 452 -12.49 -21.94 2.74
N GLY A 453 -12.98 -22.87 3.57
CA GLY A 453 -12.23 -24.09 3.91
C GLY A 453 -12.11 -25.03 2.71
N LEU A 454 -10.94 -25.67 2.58
CA LEU A 454 -10.66 -26.71 1.57
C LEU A 454 -11.21 -28.09 1.98
#